data_AF-K2B369-F1
#
_entry.id   AF-K2B369-F1
#
_cell.length_a   1.000
_cell.length_b   1.000
_cell.length_c   1.000
_cell.angle_alpha   90.00
_cell.angle_beta   90.00
_cell.angle_gamma   90.00
#
_symmetry.space_group_name_H-M   'P 1'
#
loop_
_entity.id
_entity.type
_entity.pdbx_description
1 polymer ?
#
loop_
_entity_poly.entity_id
_entity_poly.type
_entity_poly.pdbx_seq_one_letter_code
_entity_poly.pdbx_strand_id
1 'polypeptide(L)'
;MWNNEIARNIKTFKKPFSQWPEMRNIVAYGEAKPLDVQKEIKHTFVDYLKIIKQVSRIPKSDIDIIQQANAEIGDNQDGLTKGTPAFLEKIGEHRKNLVPLIANSVHPDSPSYKTITKRIIRLMGNAQQISEEDLKLPKKDGLPQFDRSIWSYRIINSDEGKIHATIGHYMSQALFNKIEGNWEKDDLLAAMTDVIILNKLKQPDKPSPIFDLWRKPKADGGLGWISEKRLQAFEKVFNK
;
A
#
# COMPACT_ATOMS: atom_id res chain seq x y z
N MET A 1 2.19 28.09 -0.59
CA MET A 1 2.10 27.95 0.89
C MET A 1 1.99 26.49 1.40
N TRP A 2 2.00 25.45 0.55
CA TRP A 2 1.83 24.04 0.96
C TRP A 2 3.11 23.30 1.39
N ASN A 3 4.30 23.90 1.17
CA ASN A 3 5.59 23.27 1.53
C ASN A 3 5.92 23.35 3.02
N ASN A 4 5.33 24.32 3.75
CA ASN A 4 5.71 24.59 5.14
C ASN A 4 5.04 23.67 6.15
N GLU A 5 3.86 23.11 5.86
CA GLU A 5 3.13 22.23 6.77
C GLU A 5 3.66 20.79 6.71
N ILE A 6 4.00 20.31 5.50
CA ILE A 6 4.69 19.05 5.26
C ILE A 6 6.12 19.09 5.84
N ALA A 7 6.85 20.20 5.67
CA ALA A 7 8.18 20.39 6.26
C ALA A 7 8.16 20.48 7.80
N ARG A 8 7.07 20.99 8.39
CA ARG A 8 6.85 21.03 9.85
C ARG A 8 6.57 19.63 10.39
N ASN A 9 5.74 18.85 9.69
CA ASN A 9 5.50 17.44 10.02
C ASN A 9 6.78 16.59 9.86
N ILE A 10 7.63 16.87 8.87
CA ILE A 10 8.93 16.20 8.68
C ILE A 10 9.91 16.43 9.85
N LYS A 11 9.85 17.57 10.55
CA LYS A 11 10.72 17.87 11.70
C LYS A 11 10.34 17.08 12.96
N THR A 12 9.07 16.69 13.13
CA THR A 12 8.56 15.93 14.29
C THR A 12 8.96 14.45 14.27
N PHE A 13 9.41 13.91 13.14
CA PHE A 13 9.85 12.51 13.00
C PHE A 13 11.27 12.22 13.50
N LYS A 14 12.11 13.23 13.75
CA LYS A 14 13.55 13.01 13.97
C LYS A 14 13.95 12.52 15.36
N LYS A 15 13.06 12.59 16.35
CA LYS A 15 13.36 12.32 17.77
C LYS A 15 12.73 11.04 18.39
N PRO A 16 11.56 10.52 17.94
CA PRO A 16 10.89 9.49 18.76
C PRO A 16 11.21 8.02 18.43
N PHE A 17 11.92 7.73 17.34
CA PHE A 17 12.12 6.34 16.89
C PHE A 17 13.13 5.54 17.75
N SER A 18 14.03 6.22 18.44
CA SER A 18 15.16 5.61 19.16
C SER A 18 14.84 5.02 20.54
N GLN A 19 13.58 5.05 21.00
CA GLN A 19 13.22 4.68 22.39
C GLN A 19 12.23 3.50 22.53
N TRP A 20 11.92 2.76 21.46
CA TRP A 20 10.75 1.86 21.44
C TRP A 20 11.13 0.41 21.05
N PRO A 21 11.09 -0.55 22.00
CA PRO A 21 11.52 -1.94 21.78
C PRO A 21 10.79 -2.69 20.66
N GLU A 22 9.49 -2.42 20.46
CA GLU A 22 8.68 -3.10 19.46
C GLU A 22 8.95 -2.61 18.02
N MET A 23 9.45 -1.38 17.86
CA MET A 23 9.84 -0.83 16.55
C MET A 23 11.19 -1.34 16.03
N ARG A 24 11.95 -2.09 16.84
CA ARG A 24 13.32 -2.49 16.51
C ARG A 24 13.46 -3.26 15.20
N ASN A 25 12.48 -4.00 14.70
CA ASN A 25 12.69 -4.77 13.46
C ASN A 25 12.55 -3.94 12.17
N ILE A 26 11.67 -2.94 12.15
CA ILE A 26 11.49 -2.03 10.99
C ILE A 26 12.44 -0.83 11.11
N VAL A 27 12.69 -0.37 12.34
CA VAL A 27 13.63 0.71 12.64
C VAL A 27 15.08 0.23 12.66
N ALA A 28 15.45 -0.97 13.15
CA ALA A 28 16.82 -1.49 12.95
C ALA A 28 17.10 -1.81 11.48
N TYR A 29 16.08 -2.18 10.70
CA TYR A 29 16.23 -2.30 9.26
C TYR A 29 16.33 -0.93 8.55
N GLY A 30 15.82 0.19 9.10
CA GLY A 30 15.93 1.52 8.47
C GLY A 30 17.06 2.42 9.02
N GLU A 31 17.44 2.25 10.28
CA GLU A 31 18.46 3.03 11.01
C GLU A 31 19.85 2.37 11.00
N ALA A 32 19.95 1.05 10.77
CA ALA A 32 21.22 0.40 10.42
C ALA A 32 21.57 0.52 8.94
N LYS A 33 20.66 1.10 8.15
CA LYS A 33 20.87 1.34 6.73
C LYS A 33 21.40 2.74 6.50
N PRO A 34 22.13 2.95 5.40
CA PRO A 34 22.69 4.25 5.11
C PRO A 34 21.58 5.29 4.88
N LEU A 35 21.98 6.57 4.89
CA LEU A 35 21.07 7.73 4.81
C LEU A 35 20.14 7.69 3.58
N ASP A 36 20.53 7.00 2.53
CA ASP A 36 19.78 6.73 1.30
C ASP A 36 18.49 5.95 1.57
N VAL A 37 18.53 4.89 2.37
CA VAL A 37 17.35 4.06 2.69
C VAL A 37 16.32 4.85 3.52
N GLN A 38 16.78 5.71 4.42
CA GLN A 38 15.88 6.61 5.16
C GLN A 38 15.20 7.64 4.26
N LYS A 39 15.90 8.09 3.21
CA LYS A 39 15.30 8.98 2.20
C LYS A 39 14.28 8.22 1.36
N GLU A 40 14.58 6.98 1.00
CA GLU A 40 13.67 6.09 0.26
C GLU A 40 12.35 5.88 1.01
N ILE A 41 12.39 5.49 2.29
CA ILE A 41 11.20 5.33 3.14
C ILE A 41 10.32 6.60 3.11
N LYS A 42 10.94 7.77 3.20
CA LYS A 42 10.23 9.06 3.18
C LYS A 42 9.63 9.36 1.82
N HIS A 43 10.37 9.14 0.75
CA HIS A 43 9.89 9.35 -0.62
C HIS A 43 8.72 8.42 -0.93
N THR A 44 8.84 7.13 -0.64
CA THR A 44 7.78 6.14 -0.83
C THR A 44 6.52 6.53 -0.06
N PHE A 45 6.65 6.96 1.20
CA PHE A 45 5.51 7.44 1.98
C PHE A 45 4.83 8.65 1.33
N VAL A 46 5.60 9.65 0.91
CA VAL A 46 5.04 10.84 0.26
C VAL A 46 4.37 10.51 -1.07
N ASP A 47 4.97 9.63 -1.88
CA ASP A 47 4.40 9.25 -3.17
C ASP A 47 3.12 8.44 -3.02
N TYR A 48 3.03 7.58 -2.01
CA TYR A 48 1.79 6.88 -1.70
C TYR A 48 0.70 7.83 -1.21
N LEU A 49 1.02 8.87 -0.42
CA LEU A 49 0.04 9.90 -0.08
C LEU A 49 -0.48 10.65 -1.32
N LYS A 50 0.37 10.89 -2.34
CA LYS A 50 -0.07 11.48 -3.62
C LYS A 50 -1.04 10.55 -4.36
N ILE A 51 -0.74 9.26 -4.41
CA ILE A 51 -1.62 8.25 -5.03
C ILE A 51 -2.95 8.17 -4.26
N ILE A 52 -2.93 8.12 -2.93
CA ILE A 52 -4.14 8.10 -2.09
C ILE A 52 -4.96 9.37 -2.29
N LYS A 53 -4.31 10.53 -2.45
CA LYS A 53 -4.99 11.78 -2.82
C LYS A 53 -5.69 11.65 -4.17
N GLN A 54 -5.08 11.00 -5.15
CA GLN A 54 -5.69 10.75 -6.45
C GLN A 54 -6.85 9.77 -6.35
N VAL A 55 -6.72 8.67 -5.60
CA VAL A 55 -7.86 7.77 -5.26
C VAL A 55 -9.03 8.60 -4.71
N SER A 56 -8.76 9.48 -3.74
CA SER A 56 -9.78 10.33 -3.13
C SER A 56 -10.40 11.38 -4.08
N ARG A 57 -9.80 11.64 -5.24
CA ARG A 57 -10.22 12.71 -6.18
C ARG A 57 -10.44 12.21 -7.60
N ILE A 58 -10.46 10.89 -7.78
CA ILE A 58 -10.63 10.28 -9.08
C ILE A 58 -11.94 10.75 -9.73
N PRO A 59 -11.91 11.26 -10.97
CA PRO A 59 -13.10 11.74 -11.67
C PRO A 59 -13.99 10.57 -12.07
N LYS A 60 -15.28 10.85 -12.31
CA LYS A 60 -16.26 9.82 -12.68
C LYS A 60 -15.87 9.05 -13.94
N SER A 61 -15.32 9.74 -14.95
CA SER A 61 -14.80 9.09 -16.18
C SER A 61 -13.75 8.01 -15.90
N ASP A 62 -12.86 8.25 -14.93
CA ASP A 62 -11.82 7.29 -14.56
C ASP A 62 -12.39 6.15 -13.72
N ILE A 63 -13.39 6.42 -12.88
CA ILE A 63 -14.13 5.39 -12.16
C ILE A 63 -14.81 4.44 -13.15
N ASP A 64 -15.40 4.96 -14.23
CA ASP A 64 -16.08 4.14 -15.24
C ASP A 64 -15.09 3.21 -15.97
N ILE A 65 -13.89 3.70 -16.30
CA ILE A 65 -12.80 2.88 -16.86
C ILE A 65 -12.41 1.76 -15.88
N ILE A 66 -12.21 2.09 -14.60
CA ILE A 66 -11.85 1.10 -13.57
C ILE A 66 -12.96 0.05 -13.41
N GLN A 67 -14.22 0.46 -13.38
CA GLN A 67 -15.35 -0.45 -13.24
C GLN A 67 -15.42 -1.43 -14.42
N GLN A 68 -15.23 -0.94 -15.64
CA GLN A 68 -15.18 -1.78 -16.84
C GLN A 68 -13.97 -2.74 -16.82
N ALA A 69 -12.79 -2.26 -16.43
CA ALA A 69 -11.59 -3.09 -16.34
C ALA A 69 -11.75 -4.17 -15.25
N ASN A 70 -12.33 -3.84 -14.10
CA ASN A 70 -12.60 -4.81 -13.03
C ASN A 70 -13.65 -5.85 -13.47
N ALA A 71 -14.66 -5.46 -14.26
CA ALA A 71 -15.62 -6.40 -14.83
C ALA A 71 -14.97 -7.40 -15.80
N GLU A 72 -13.97 -6.97 -16.58
CA GLU A 72 -13.20 -7.85 -17.47
C GLU A 72 -12.34 -8.87 -16.70
N ILE A 73 -11.89 -8.53 -15.49
CA ILE A 73 -11.08 -9.41 -14.64
C ILE A 73 -11.94 -10.51 -13.98
N GLY A 74 -13.19 -10.18 -13.63
CA GLY A 74 -14.15 -11.04 -12.94
C GLY A 74 -13.92 -11.16 -11.42
N ASP A 75 -14.90 -11.67 -10.69
CA ASP A 75 -14.94 -11.68 -9.21
C ASP A 75 -13.93 -12.63 -8.53
N ASN A 76 -13.28 -13.54 -9.26
CA ASN A 76 -12.73 -14.78 -8.67
C ASN A 76 -11.22 -15.03 -8.82
N GLN A 77 -10.36 -14.06 -9.20
CA GLN A 77 -8.99 -14.46 -9.59
C GLN A 77 -7.79 -13.74 -8.95
N ASP A 78 -7.90 -12.51 -8.43
CA ASP A 78 -6.68 -11.74 -8.06
C ASP A 78 -6.67 -11.13 -6.63
N GLY A 79 -7.61 -11.48 -5.74
CA GLY A 79 -7.61 -10.98 -4.34
C GLY A 79 -7.70 -9.46 -4.14
N LEU A 80 -7.93 -8.70 -5.23
CA LEU A 80 -8.02 -7.23 -5.27
C LEU A 80 -9.29 -6.77 -6.02
N THR A 81 -10.31 -7.63 -6.14
CA THR A 81 -11.37 -7.59 -7.16
C THR A 81 -12.35 -6.42 -7.04
N LYS A 82 -12.36 -5.71 -5.91
CA LYS A 82 -13.31 -4.61 -5.68
C LYS A 82 -12.73 -3.20 -5.96
N GLY A 83 -11.41 -3.06 -5.91
CA GLY A 83 -10.67 -1.88 -6.39
C GLY A 83 -11.13 -0.53 -5.82
N THR A 84 -10.85 0.53 -6.59
CA THR A 84 -11.17 1.93 -6.23
C THR A 84 -12.67 2.18 -6.00
N PRO A 85 -13.60 1.69 -6.84
CA PRO A 85 -15.02 1.99 -6.67
C PRO A 85 -15.58 1.52 -5.32
N ALA A 86 -15.32 0.26 -4.95
CA ALA A 86 -15.80 -0.29 -3.69
C ALA A 86 -15.08 0.31 -2.48
N PHE A 87 -13.77 0.61 -2.61
CA PHE A 87 -13.05 1.32 -1.57
C PHE A 87 -13.67 2.71 -1.31
N LEU A 88 -14.02 3.45 -2.37
CA LEU A 88 -14.66 4.77 -2.25
C LEU A 88 -16.09 4.70 -1.72
N GLU A 89 -16.83 3.64 -2.03
CA GLU A 89 -18.13 3.38 -1.43
C GLU A 89 -18.00 3.15 0.08
N LYS A 90 -17.07 2.26 0.47
CA LYS A 90 -16.82 1.89 1.87
C LYS A 90 -16.27 3.05 2.71
N ILE A 91 -15.45 3.92 2.13
CA ILE A 91 -14.90 5.08 2.84
C ILE A 91 -15.92 6.20 3.04
N GLY A 92 -16.97 6.25 2.21
CA GLY A 92 -18.06 7.20 2.28
C GLY A 92 -17.60 8.65 2.46
N GLU A 93 -18.14 9.32 3.47
CA GLU A 93 -17.87 10.73 3.78
C GLU A 93 -16.40 11.01 4.16
N HIS A 94 -15.65 10.01 4.61
CA HIS A 94 -14.25 10.17 4.99
C HIS A 94 -13.31 10.35 3.79
N ARG A 95 -13.82 10.24 2.56
CA ARG A 95 -13.06 10.44 1.31
C ARG A 95 -12.21 11.71 1.33
N LYS A 96 -12.73 12.83 1.84
CA LYS A 96 -12.01 14.13 1.89
C LYS A 96 -10.86 14.14 2.92
N ASN A 97 -10.91 13.25 3.91
CA ASN A 97 -10.01 13.23 5.06
C ASN A 97 -8.97 12.10 4.99
N LEU A 98 -8.96 11.29 3.92
CA LEU A 98 -8.05 10.15 3.75
C LEU A 98 -6.57 10.52 4.00
N VAL A 99 -6.07 11.55 3.31
CA VAL A 99 -4.67 11.97 3.43
C VAL A 99 -4.35 12.51 4.83
N PRO A 100 -5.14 13.45 5.42
CA PRO A 100 -4.94 13.88 6.80
C PRO A 100 -4.95 12.74 7.83
N LEU A 101 -5.84 11.76 7.71
CA LEU A 101 -5.95 10.65 8.66
C LEU A 101 -4.67 9.80 8.67
N ILE A 102 -4.12 9.50 7.50
CA ILE A 102 -2.88 8.72 7.35
C ILE A 102 -1.66 9.57 7.74
N ALA A 103 -1.61 10.83 7.33
CA ALA A 103 -0.51 11.72 7.67
C ALA A 103 -0.41 11.99 9.18
N ASN A 104 -1.53 11.99 9.92
CA ASN A 104 -1.52 12.16 11.37
C ASN A 104 -1.23 10.86 12.13
N SER A 105 -1.32 9.70 11.47
CA SER A 105 -1.09 8.40 12.12
C SER A 105 0.37 8.12 12.39
N VAL A 106 1.25 8.78 11.64
CA VAL A 106 2.70 8.61 11.74
C VAL A 106 3.30 9.41 12.89
N HIS A 107 2.62 10.44 13.41
CA HIS A 107 3.14 11.24 14.53
C HIS A 107 3.44 10.34 15.74
N PRO A 108 4.67 10.26 16.26
CA PRO A 108 5.01 9.22 17.23
C PRO A 108 4.31 9.36 18.59
N ASP A 109 3.91 10.58 18.96
CA ASP A 109 3.10 10.84 20.15
C ASP A 109 1.60 10.53 19.96
N SER A 110 1.19 10.17 18.73
CA SER A 110 -0.19 9.74 18.46
C SER A 110 -0.42 8.35 19.07
N PRO A 111 -1.50 8.15 19.85
CA PRO A 111 -1.89 6.81 20.32
C PRO A 111 -2.05 5.81 19.17
N SER A 112 -2.48 6.28 17.99
CA SER A 112 -2.62 5.45 16.79
C SER A 112 -1.28 4.93 16.28
N TYR A 113 -0.20 5.71 16.40
CA TYR A 113 1.12 5.30 15.91
C TYR A 113 1.61 4.00 16.56
N LYS A 114 1.47 3.87 17.89
CA LYS A 114 1.85 2.63 18.60
C LYS A 114 1.05 1.44 18.09
N THR A 115 -0.26 1.63 17.98
CA THR A 115 -1.22 0.57 17.63
C THR A 115 -1.00 0.06 16.21
N ILE A 116 -0.88 0.97 15.24
CA ILE A 116 -0.65 0.64 13.83
C ILE A 116 0.68 -0.10 13.67
N THR A 117 1.73 0.42 14.30
CA THR A 117 3.06 -0.20 14.31
C THR A 117 3.02 -1.62 14.86
N LYS A 118 2.43 -1.83 16.05
CA LYS A 118 2.27 -3.17 16.65
C LYS A 118 1.51 -4.12 15.72
N ARG A 119 0.50 -3.61 15.01
CA ARG A 119 -0.28 -4.39 14.04
C ARG A 119 0.56 -4.79 12.84
N ILE A 120 1.36 -3.89 12.26
CA ILE A 120 2.25 -4.21 11.14
C ILE A 120 3.31 -5.24 11.54
N ILE A 121 3.94 -5.08 12.71
CA ILE A 121 4.90 -6.04 13.24
C ILE A 121 4.26 -7.41 13.40
N ARG A 122 3.04 -7.47 13.93
CA ARG A 122 2.29 -8.72 14.06
C ARG A 122 2.01 -9.35 12.70
N LEU A 123 1.54 -8.59 11.71
CA LEU A 123 1.25 -9.13 10.37
C LEU A 123 2.52 -9.66 9.68
N MET A 124 3.67 -8.98 9.85
CA MET A 124 4.96 -9.48 9.36
C MET A 124 5.44 -10.70 10.14
N GLY A 125 5.29 -10.71 11.46
CA GLY A 125 5.63 -11.84 12.32
C GLY A 125 4.78 -13.08 12.01
N ASN A 126 3.50 -12.89 11.70
CA ASN A 126 2.63 -13.98 11.23
C ASN A 126 3.16 -14.55 9.90
N ALA A 127 3.64 -13.71 8.98
CA ALA A 127 4.29 -14.20 7.76
C ALA A 127 5.54 -15.05 8.07
N GLN A 128 6.26 -14.73 9.16
CA GLN A 128 7.43 -15.51 9.59
C GLN A 128 7.07 -16.92 10.06
N GLN A 129 5.90 -17.09 10.65
CA GLN A 129 5.41 -18.32 11.26
C GLN A 129 4.74 -19.27 10.26
N ILE A 130 4.45 -18.80 9.04
CA ILE A 130 3.93 -19.64 7.97
C ILE A 130 5.05 -20.56 7.47
N SER A 131 4.77 -21.86 7.40
CA SER A 131 5.75 -22.92 7.12
C SER A 131 6.21 -22.93 5.64
N GLU A 132 7.28 -23.68 5.33
CA GLU A 132 7.73 -23.84 3.94
C GLU A 132 6.79 -24.70 3.09
N GLU A 133 6.03 -25.59 3.71
CA GLU A 133 4.97 -26.34 3.04
C GLU A 133 3.81 -25.41 2.67
N ASP A 134 3.48 -24.47 3.56
CA ASP A 134 2.54 -23.39 3.25
C ASP A 134 3.09 -22.40 2.21
N LEU A 135 4.42 -22.22 2.10
CA LEU A 135 5.04 -21.39 1.04
C LEU A 135 4.73 -21.92 -0.37
N LYS A 136 4.54 -23.25 -0.50
CA LYS A 136 4.25 -23.90 -1.78
C LYS A 136 2.76 -23.89 -2.12
N LEU A 137 1.89 -23.56 -1.16
CA LEU A 137 0.46 -23.42 -1.42
C LEU A 137 0.23 -22.07 -2.13
N PRO A 138 -0.52 -22.05 -3.26
CA PRO A 138 -0.95 -20.78 -3.83
C PRO A 138 -1.77 -20.03 -2.78
N LYS A 139 -1.60 -18.71 -2.66
CA LYS A 139 -2.46 -17.86 -1.84
C LYS A 139 -3.90 -18.10 -2.30
N LYS A 140 -4.66 -18.90 -1.56
CA LYS A 140 -6.10 -19.02 -1.76
C LYS A 140 -6.73 -17.91 -0.93
N ASP A 141 -7.43 -16.99 -1.59
CA ASP A 141 -8.21 -15.97 -0.90
C ASP A 141 -9.19 -16.65 0.08
N GLY A 142 -9.31 -16.11 1.29
CA GLY A 142 -10.13 -16.67 2.36
C GLY A 142 -9.41 -17.64 3.31
N LEU A 143 -8.11 -17.90 3.14
CA LEU A 143 -7.29 -18.60 4.12
C LEU A 143 -6.87 -17.65 5.26
N PRO A 144 -7.38 -17.81 6.50
CA PRO A 144 -7.23 -16.83 7.57
C PRO A 144 -5.77 -16.51 7.95
N GLN A 145 -4.86 -17.46 7.74
CA GLN A 145 -3.43 -17.27 8.01
C GLN A 145 -2.75 -16.29 7.05
N PHE A 146 -3.20 -16.23 5.78
CA PHE A 146 -2.67 -15.29 4.79
C PHE A 146 -3.33 -13.91 4.91
N ASP A 147 -4.59 -13.86 5.30
CA ASP A 147 -5.30 -12.59 5.55
C ASP A 147 -4.78 -11.86 6.79
N ARG A 148 -4.19 -12.62 7.73
CA ARG A 148 -3.53 -12.09 8.93
C ARG A 148 -2.04 -11.92 8.77
N SER A 149 -1.49 -11.94 7.54
CA SER A 149 -0.07 -11.75 7.32
C SER A 149 0.25 -10.84 6.14
N ILE A 150 1.39 -10.15 6.20
CA ILE A 150 1.99 -9.51 5.02
C ILE A 150 2.90 -10.55 4.38
N TRP A 151 2.28 -11.55 3.75
CA TRP A 151 2.98 -12.69 3.16
C TRP A 151 4.12 -12.29 2.22
N SER A 152 3.90 -11.25 1.41
CA SER A 152 4.87 -10.77 0.43
C SER A 152 6.22 -10.40 1.06
N TYR A 153 6.25 -10.03 2.34
CA TYR A 153 7.47 -9.70 3.07
C TYR A 153 8.50 -10.85 3.08
N ARG A 154 8.06 -12.11 3.03
CA ARG A 154 8.93 -13.30 3.05
C ARG A 154 9.52 -13.67 1.70
N ILE A 155 8.85 -13.28 0.61
CA ILE A 155 9.17 -13.74 -0.75
C ILE A 155 9.73 -12.63 -1.65
N ILE A 156 9.63 -11.36 -1.21
CA ILE A 156 10.29 -10.24 -1.87
C ILE A 156 11.77 -10.28 -1.51
N ASN A 157 12.63 -10.35 -2.53
CA ASN A 157 14.08 -10.47 -2.33
C ASN A 157 14.81 -9.12 -2.31
N SER A 158 14.16 -8.01 -2.67
CA SER A 158 14.74 -6.67 -2.67
C SER A 158 14.43 -5.89 -1.40
N ASP A 159 15.34 -4.99 -1.02
CA ASP A 159 15.13 -4.07 0.10
C ASP A 159 14.03 -3.03 -0.24
N GLU A 160 14.09 -2.47 -1.44
CA GLU A 160 13.10 -1.53 -1.99
C GLU A 160 11.67 -2.11 -1.97
N GLY A 161 11.49 -3.35 -2.45
CA GLY A 161 10.19 -4.01 -2.45
C GLY A 161 9.66 -4.23 -1.03
N LYS A 162 10.53 -4.57 -0.06
CA LYS A 162 10.13 -4.71 1.36
C LYS A 162 9.70 -3.37 1.96
N ILE A 163 10.39 -2.27 1.63
CA ILE A 163 10.02 -0.92 2.05
C ILE A 163 8.63 -0.55 1.52
N HIS A 164 8.42 -0.73 0.21
CA HIS A 164 7.15 -0.43 -0.45
C HIS A 164 5.99 -1.29 0.08
N ALA A 165 6.22 -2.59 0.30
CA ALA A 165 5.23 -3.48 0.90
C ALA A 165 4.87 -3.03 2.33
N THR A 166 5.86 -2.68 3.15
CA THR A 166 5.65 -2.26 4.54
C THR A 166 4.89 -0.94 4.62
N ILE A 167 5.30 0.07 3.84
CA ILE A 167 4.66 1.38 3.84
C ILE A 167 3.22 1.30 3.33
N GLY A 168 2.98 0.53 2.26
CA GLY A 168 1.63 0.35 1.71
C GLY A 168 0.67 -0.22 2.75
N HIS A 169 1.05 -1.32 3.40
CA HIS A 169 0.21 -1.91 4.44
C HIS A 169 0.09 -1.02 5.68
N TYR A 170 1.15 -0.30 6.07
CA TYR A 170 1.08 0.67 7.17
C TYR A 170 -0.02 1.71 6.92
N MET A 171 -0.08 2.28 5.72
CA MET A 171 -1.10 3.27 5.36
C MET A 171 -2.51 2.68 5.38
N SER A 172 -2.68 1.44 4.91
CA SER A 172 -3.96 0.73 5.02
C SER A 172 -4.38 0.61 6.48
N GLN A 173 -3.49 0.10 7.34
CA GLN A 173 -3.79 -0.08 8.76
C GLN A 173 -4.01 1.26 9.50
N ALA A 174 -3.32 2.33 9.09
CA ALA A 174 -3.54 3.67 9.60
C ALA A 174 -4.97 4.15 9.36
N LEU A 175 -5.49 3.88 8.18
CA LEU A 175 -6.84 4.23 7.80
C LEU A 175 -7.87 3.38 8.56
N PHE A 176 -7.67 2.06 8.59
CA PHE A 176 -8.60 1.11 9.19
C PHE A 176 -8.67 1.23 10.72
N ASN A 177 -7.65 1.81 11.34
CA ASN A 177 -7.68 2.15 12.77
C ASN A 177 -8.53 3.39 13.06
N LYS A 178 -8.82 4.22 12.05
CA LYS A 178 -9.53 5.51 12.22
C LYS A 178 -10.97 5.46 11.76
N ILE A 179 -11.29 4.55 10.84
CA ILE A 179 -12.60 4.44 10.23
C ILE A 179 -13.14 3.06 10.57
N GLU A 180 -14.26 3.02 11.27
CA GLU A 180 -14.95 1.78 11.60
C GLU A 180 -15.40 1.08 10.31
N GLY A 181 -15.20 -0.24 10.25
CA GLY A 181 -15.57 -1.02 9.09
C GLY A 181 -14.90 -2.40 9.04
N ASN A 182 -15.49 -3.29 8.26
CA ASN A 182 -14.96 -4.63 8.02
C ASN A 182 -13.87 -4.59 6.94
N TRP A 183 -12.70 -4.05 7.29
CA TRP A 183 -11.58 -3.86 6.35
C TRP A 183 -10.80 -5.14 6.07
N GLU A 184 -10.56 -5.40 4.78
CA GLU A 184 -9.54 -6.36 4.36
C GLU A 184 -8.19 -5.63 4.28
N LYS A 185 -7.10 -6.35 4.57
CA LYS A 185 -5.76 -5.73 4.67
C LYS A 185 -5.31 -5.01 3.40
N ASP A 186 -5.82 -5.44 2.24
CA ASP A 186 -5.43 -4.96 0.92
C ASP A 186 -6.44 -3.97 0.31
N ASP A 187 -7.54 -3.61 0.99
CA ASP A 187 -8.61 -2.75 0.42
C ASP A 187 -8.07 -1.43 -0.16
N LEU A 188 -7.19 -0.73 0.57
CA LEU A 188 -6.56 0.50 0.10
C LEU A 188 -5.54 0.21 -1.01
N LEU A 189 -4.81 -0.90 -0.93
CA LEU A 189 -3.81 -1.27 -1.93
C LEU A 189 -4.49 -1.57 -3.28
N ALA A 190 -5.63 -2.26 -3.26
CA ALA A 190 -6.44 -2.52 -4.45
C ALA A 190 -6.83 -1.20 -5.14
N ALA A 191 -7.30 -0.20 -4.38
CA ALA A 191 -7.64 1.10 -4.92
C ALA A 191 -6.42 1.86 -5.46
N MET A 192 -5.28 1.79 -4.76
CA MET A 192 -4.04 2.39 -5.25
C MET A 192 -3.57 1.75 -6.56
N THR A 193 -3.67 0.42 -6.70
CA THR A 193 -3.28 -0.32 -7.90
C THR A 193 -3.99 0.21 -9.13
N ASP A 194 -5.32 0.39 -9.06
CA ASP A 194 -6.11 0.88 -10.18
C ASP A 194 -5.66 2.28 -10.64
N VAL A 195 -5.42 3.18 -9.67
CA VAL A 195 -4.95 4.54 -9.94
C VAL A 195 -3.54 4.55 -10.54
N ILE A 196 -2.64 3.70 -10.03
CA ILE A 196 -1.28 3.58 -10.55
C ILE A 196 -1.29 3.12 -12.01
N ILE A 197 -2.12 2.14 -12.36
CA ILE A 197 -2.28 1.66 -13.74
C ILE A 197 -2.84 2.78 -14.62
N LEU A 198 -3.94 3.44 -14.22
CA LEU A 198 -4.51 4.54 -15.00
C LEU A 198 -3.52 5.67 -15.25
N ASN A 199 -2.76 6.06 -14.22
CA ASN A 199 -1.75 7.10 -14.37
C ASN A 199 -0.69 6.73 -15.40
N LYS A 200 -0.26 5.46 -15.42
CA LYS A 200 0.69 4.96 -16.40
C LYS A 200 0.11 4.99 -17.81
N LEU A 201 -1.14 4.54 -17.99
CA LEU A 201 -1.78 4.54 -19.31
C LEU A 201 -2.03 5.94 -19.87
N LYS A 202 -2.37 6.91 -19.00
CA LYS A 202 -2.52 8.31 -19.40
C LYS A 202 -1.21 9.01 -19.75
N GLN A 203 -0.09 8.51 -19.24
CA GLN A 203 1.24 9.12 -19.39
C GLN A 203 2.27 8.02 -19.69
N PRO A 204 2.15 7.32 -20.84
CA PRO A 204 2.93 6.12 -21.13
C PRO A 204 4.44 6.41 -21.17
N ASP A 205 4.82 7.58 -21.66
CA ASP A 205 6.23 8.00 -21.82
C ASP A 205 6.87 8.50 -20.52
N LYS A 206 6.08 8.72 -19.46
CA LYS A 206 6.64 9.19 -18.18
C LYS A 206 7.13 7.99 -17.35
N PRO A 207 8.34 8.08 -16.77
CA PRO A 207 8.81 7.11 -15.79
C PRO A 207 7.84 7.01 -14.63
N SER A 208 7.54 5.79 -14.20
CA SER A 208 6.66 5.54 -13.05
C SER A 208 7.28 4.44 -12.18
N PRO A 209 8.23 4.79 -11.29
CA PRO A 209 8.95 3.81 -10.47
C PRO A 209 8.02 2.92 -9.65
N ILE A 210 6.91 3.48 -9.15
CA ILE A 210 5.89 2.73 -8.40
C ILE A 210 5.19 1.72 -9.31
N PHE A 211 4.78 2.11 -10.52
CA PHE A 211 4.16 1.18 -11.47
C PHE A 211 5.12 0.04 -11.82
N ASP A 212 6.37 0.39 -12.14
CA ASP A 212 7.39 -0.57 -12.56
C ASP A 212 7.68 -1.58 -11.43
N LEU A 213 7.84 -1.11 -10.18
CA LEU A 213 8.03 -1.96 -9.01
C LEU A 213 6.80 -2.81 -8.67
N TRP A 214 5.59 -2.24 -8.79
CA TRP A 214 4.33 -2.94 -8.49
C TRP A 214 4.00 -4.02 -9.51
N ARG A 215 4.38 -3.83 -10.78
CA ARG A 215 4.25 -4.81 -11.87
C ARG A 215 5.30 -5.91 -11.78
N LYS A 216 6.53 -5.56 -11.40
CA LYS A 216 7.64 -6.51 -11.35
C LYS A 216 7.29 -7.71 -10.44
N PRO A 217 7.50 -8.96 -10.89
CA PRO A 217 7.26 -10.15 -10.07
C PRO A 217 8.04 -10.14 -8.76
N LYS A 218 7.49 -10.77 -7.72
CA LYS A 218 8.13 -10.84 -6.40
C LYS A 218 9.49 -11.55 -6.42
N ALA A 219 9.60 -12.60 -7.23
CA ALA A 219 10.85 -13.36 -7.44
C ALA A 219 11.98 -12.46 -7.97
N ASP A 220 11.64 -11.48 -8.79
CA ASP A 220 12.59 -10.54 -9.39
C ASP A 220 12.81 -9.29 -8.50
N GLY A 221 12.27 -9.29 -7.27
CA GLY A 221 12.39 -8.18 -6.32
C GLY A 221 11.35 -7.07 -6.50
N GLY A 222 10.23 -7.31 -7.17
CA GLY A 222 9.07 -6.41 -7.21
C GLY A 222 7.97 -6.76 -6.21
N LEU A 223 6.78 -6.19 -6.36
CA LEU A 223 5.62 -6.51 -5.51
C LEU A 223 4.63 -7.48 -6.17
N GLY A 224 4.57 -7.51 -7.50
CA GLY A 224 3.59 -8.29 -8.26
C GLY A 224 2.14 -7.98 -7.90
N TRP A 225 1.83 -6.75 -7.52
CA TRP A 225 0.45 -6.30 -7.22
C TRP A 225 -0.32 -5.88 -8.47
N ILE A 226 0.40 -5.51 -9.53
CA ILE A 226 -0.16 -5.32 -10.87
C ILE A 226 0.11 -6.60 -11.66
N SER A 227 -0.88 -7.50 -11.72
CA SER A 227 -0.80 -8.70 -12.56
C SER A 227 -0.85 -8.33 -14.05
N GLU A 228 -0.26 -9.18 -14.89
CA GLU A 228 -0.33 -9.01 -16.35
C GLU A 228 -1.78 -9.00 -16.84
N LYS A 229 -2.62 -9.90 -16.31
CA LYS A 229 -4.06 -9.94 -16.60
C LYS A 229 -4.76 -8.63 -16.25
N ARG A 230 -4.48 -8.07 -15.07
CA ARG A 230 -5.06 -6.78 -14.65
C ARG A 230 -4.60 -5.65 -15.57
N LEU A 231 -3.32 -5.58 -15.93
CA LEU A 231 -2.83 -4.55 -16.86
C LEU A 231 -3.53 -4.65 -18.22
N GLN A 232 -3.61 -5.85 -18.79
CA GLN A 232 -4.27 -6.07 -20.09
C GLN A 232 -5.75 -5.67 -20.08
N ALA A 233 -6.46 -5.93 -18.98
CA ALA A 233 -7.85 -5.49 -18.83
C ALA A 233 -7.98 -3.96 -18.87
N PHE A 234 -7.07 -3.25 -18.18
CA PHE A 234 -7.04 -1.79 -18.21
C PHE A 234 -6.66 -1.25 -19.59
N GLU A 235 -5.67 -1.81 -20.27
CA GLU A 235 -5.26 -1.42 -21.63
C GLU A 235 -6.40 -1.62 -22.64
N LYS A 236 -7.11 -2.76 -22.54
CA LYS A 236 -8.26 -3.06 -23.42
C LYS A 236 -9.38 -2.05 -23.26
N VAL A 237 -9.69 -1.61 -22.04
CA VAL A 237 -10.76 -0.64 -21.78
C VAL A 237 -10.31 0.78 -22.13
N PHE A 238 -9.07 1.13 -21.80
CA PHE A 238 -8.54 2.48 -22.01
C PHE A 238 -8.38 2.86 -23.48
N ASN A 239 -8.12 1.88 -24.35
CA ASN A 239 -7.92 2.08 -25.80
C ASN A 239 -9.22 1.91 -26.63
N LYS A 240 -10.37 1.73 -26.00
CA LYS A 240 -11.69 1.75 -26.67
C LYS A 240 -12.19 3.18 -26.80
#